data_AF-A0A017T9F3-F1
#
_entry.id   AF-A0A017T9F3-F1
#
_cell.length_a   1.000
_cell.length_b   1.000
_cell.length_c   1.000
_cell.angle_alpha   90.00
_cell.angle_beta   90.00
_cell.angle_gamma   90.00
#
_symmetry.space_group_name_H-M   'P 1'
#
loop_
_entity.id
_entity.type
_entity.pdbx_description
1 polymer ?
#
loop_
_entity_poly.entity_id
_entity_poly.type
_entity_poly.pdbx_seq_one_letter_code
_entity_poly.pdbx_strand_id
1 'polypeptide(L)'
;MHPGVVLFGLTALAATGCGAGLNAVYEGDVRFERCMALDTMMDVKPTIRQACWEEWSAYYTYGQTRDRVEYAATRRRQLGQTSNFDESEQSLQNDAAAAPAPTPEPTSAPESSLQAE
;
A
#
# COMPACT_ATOMS: atom_id res chain seq x y z
N MET A 1 30.02 -52.67 35.52
CA MET A 1 28.68 -52.34 36.04
C MET A 1 28.66 -50.86 36.37
N HIS A 2 28.12 -50.02 35.48
CA HIS A 2 27.79 -48.62 35.78
C HIS A 2 26.39 -48.38 35.23
N PRO A 3 25.34 -48.46 36.05
CA PRO A 3 24.01 -48.09 35.63
C PRO A 3 23.82 -46.59 35.85
N GLY A 4 23.17 -45.93 34.89
CA GLY A 4 22.45 -44.70 35.19
C GLY A 4 23.10 -43.45 34.62
N VAL A 5 22.95 -43.23 33.32
CA VAL A 5 22.61 -41.90 32.80
C VAL A 5 21.72 -42.09 31.56
N VAL A 6 20.42 -42.32 31.75
CA VAL A 6 19.44 -42.22 30.65
C VAL A 6 18.19 -41.53 31.18
N LEU A 7 18.30 -40.22 31.49
CA LEU A 7 17.10 -39.39 31.68
C LEU A 7 17.40 -37.89 31.54
N PHE A 8 18.03 -37.45 30.45
CA PHE A 8 18.19 -36.02 30.13
C PHE A 8 18.07 -35.80 28.62
N GLY A 9 16.96 -36.21 28.02
CA GLY A 9 16.79 -36.17 26.55
C GLY A 9 15.52 -35.54 26.02
N LEU A 10 14.61 -35.04 26.86
CA LEU A 10 13.24 -34.73 26.40
C LEU A 10 12.64 -33.43 26.98
N THR A 11 13.47 -32.41 27.22
CA THR A 11 13.01 -31.14 27.83
C THR A 11 13.46 -29.90 27.06
N ALA A 12 13.62 -29.97 25.74
CA ALA A 12 14.13 -28.85 24.93
C ALA A 12 13.24 -28.43 23.75
N LEU A 13 12.00 -28.91 23.64
CA LEU A 13 11.12 -28.61 22.48
C LEU A 13 9.96 -27.62 22.75
N ALA A 14 9.94 -26.92 23.89
CA ALA A 14 8.82 -26.03 24.25
C ALA A 14 9.08 -24.52 24.01
N ALA A 15 10.24 -24.12 23.50
CA ALA A 15 10.65 -22.70 23.49
C ALA A 15 10.44 -21.95 22.16
N THR A 16 9.92 -22.56 21.09
CA THR A 16 9.90 -21.92 19.76
C THR A 16 8.60 -21.16 19.42
N GLY A 17 7.64 -21.07 20.34
CA GLY A 17 6.31 -20.49 20.06
C GLY A 17 6.08 -19.01 20.40
N CYS A 18 7.00 -18.33 21.12
CA CYS A 18 6.70 -17.01 21.70
C CYS A 18 6.88 -15.82 20.73
N GLY A 19 7.30 -16.03 19.49
CA GLY A 19 7.71 -14.95 18.58
C GLY A 19 6.65 -14.43 17.61
N ALA A 20 5.66 -15.25 17.23
CA ALA A 20 4.75 -14.92 16.12
C ALA A 20 3.85 -13.71 16.42
N GLY A 21 3.34 -13.60 17.66
CA GLY A 21 2.50 -12.46 18.07
C GLY A 21 3.28 -11.15 18.18
N LEU A 22 4.52 -11.19 18.67
CA LEU A 22 5.40 -10.02 18.75
C LEU A 22 5.75 -9.49 17.37
N ASN A 23 5.99 -10.38 16.41
CA ASN A 23 6.26 -10.00 15.03
C ASN A 23 5.04 -9.31 14.39
N ALA A 24 3.82 -9.79 14.65
CA ALA A 24 2.59 -9.18 14.13
C ALA A 24 2.34 -7.77 14.68
N VAL A 25 2.55 -7.55 15.99
CA VAL A 25 2.43 -6.21 16.62
C VAL A 25 3.48 -5.26 16.07
N TYR A 26 4.74 -5.71 15.98
CA TYR A 26 5.82 -4.91 15.41
C TYR A 26 5.54 -4.50 13.96
N GLU A 27 5.09 -5.45 13.13
CA GLU A 27 4.72 -5.15 11.74
C GLU A 27 3.57 -4.13 11.67
N GLY A 28 2.59 -4.25 12.57
CA GLY A 28 1.50 -3.29 12.69
C GLY A 28 1.97 -1.90 13.11
N ASP A 29 2.91 -1.80 14.04
CA ASP A 29 3.52 -0.53 14.44
C ASP A 29 4.28 0.15 13.30
N VAL A 30 5.12 -0.60 12.59
CA VAL A 30 5.88 -0.07 11.44
C VAL A 30 4.93 0.42 10.34
N ARG A 31 3.86 -0.33 10.05
CA ARG A 31 2.86 0.07 9.06
C ARG A 31 2.06 1.29 9.50
N PHE A 32 1.76 1.42 10.80
CA PHE A 32 1.10 2.60 11.35
C PHE A 32 1.94 3.86 11.12
N GLU A 33 3.22 3.81 11.51
CA GLU A 33 4.15 4.94 11.34
C GLU A 33 4.39 5.27 9.86
N ARG A 34 4.35 4.26 8.97
CA ARG A 34 4.43 4.49 7.53
C ARG A 34 3.21 5.26 7.02
N CYS A 35 1.99 4.92 7.44
CA CYS A 35 0.80 5.67 7.03
C CYS A 35 0.81 7.09 7.62
N MET A 36 1.27 7.27 8.87
CA MET A 36 1.51 8.59 9.47
C MET A 36 2.48 9.44 8.65
N ALA A 37 3.60 8.85 8.21
CA ALA A 37 4.58 9.55 7.39
C ALA A 37 3.96 10.03 6.06
N LEU A 38 3.23 9.14 5.37
CA LEU A 38 2.53 9.48 4.13
C LEU A 38 1.50 10.60 4.31
N ASP A 39 0.88 10.71 5.50
CA ASP A 39 -0.07 11.79 5.81
C ASP A 39 0.55 13.18 5.86
N THR A 40 1.86 13.27 6.10
CA THR A 40 2.60 14.54 6.16
C THR A 40 3.19 14.95 4.81
N MET A 41 3.24 14.02 3.86
CA MET A 41 3.75 14.25 2.51
C MET A 41 2.68 14.93 1.64
N MET A 42 2.95 16.15 1.20
CA MET A 42 2.02 16.96 0.40
C MET A 42 1.85 16.45 -1.04
N ASP A 43 2.85 15.76 -1.56
CA ASP A 43 2.90 15.20 -2.92
C ASP A 43 2.18 13.84 -3.03
N VAL A 44 1.85 13.21 -1.91
CA VAL A 44 1.09 11.95 -1.91
C VAL A 44 -0.39 12.25 -2.11
N LYS A 45 -1.03 11.57 -3.07
CA LYS A 45 -2.46 11.74 -3.35
C LYS A 45 -3.33 11.30 -2.16
N PRO A 46 -4.46 11.97 -1.88
CA PRO A 46 -5.38 11.59 -0.81
C PRO A 46 -5.84 10.12 -0.87
N THR A 47 -6.06 9.59 -2.08
CA THR A 47 -6.47 8.20 -2.32
C THR A 47 -5.41 7.19 -1.87
N ILE A 48 -4.13 7.49 -2.07
CA ILE A 48 -3.02 6.62 -1.63
C ILE A 48 -2.93 6.60 -0.10
N ARG A 49 -3.10 7.77 0.55
CA ARG A 49 -3.15 7.86 2.01
C ARG A 49 -4.34 7.07 2.56
N GLN A 50 -5.50 7.20 1.94
CA GLN A 50 -6.72 6.47 2.31
C GLN A 50 -6.51 4.96 2.23
N ALA A 51 -5.95 4.47 1.13
CA ALA A 51 -5.65 3.06 0.93
C ALA A 51 -4.69 2.50 2.00
N CYS A 52 -3.66 3.28 2.39
CA CYS A 52 -2.75 2.90 3.47
C CYS A 52 -3.52 2.66 4.78
N TRP A 53 -4.39 3.59 5.17
CA TRP A 53 -5.18 3.48 6.39
C TRP A 53 -6.23 2.37 6.33
N GLU A 54 -6.76 2.08 5.14
CA GLU A 54 -7.67 0.97 4.91
C GLU A 54 -6.98 -0.38 5.10
N GLU A 55 -5.82 -0.58 4.48
CA GLU A 55 -5.00 -1.78 4.64
C GLU A 55 -4.58 -1.96 6.10
N TRP A 56 -4.09 -0.89 6.75
CA TRP A 56 -3.70 -0.92 8.14
C TRP A 56 -4.84 -1.40 9.05
N SER A 57 -6.03 -0.82 8.87
CA SER A 57 -7.21 -1.16 9.66
C SER A 57 -7.71 -2.58 9.42
N ALA A 58 -7.50 -3.13 8.22
CA ALA A 58 -7.94 -4.47 7.85
C ALA A 58 -7.06 -5.58 8.46
N TYR A 59 -5.74 -5.38 8.48
CA TYR A 59 -4.81 -6.48 8.78
C TYR A 59 -3.95 -6.27 10.03
N TYR A 60 -3.80 -5.04 10.51
CA TYR A 60 -2.77 -4.69 11.48
C TYR A 60 -3.33 -4.17 12.82
N THR A 61 -4.57 -4.51 13.15
CA THR A 61 -5.22 -4.07 14.40
C THR A 61 -4.97 -5.00 15.60
N TYR A 62 -4.53 -6.23 15.35
CA TYR A 62 -4.21 -7.18 16.40
C TYR A 62 -3.10 -6.65 17.33
N GLY A 63 -3.37 -6.61 18.64
CA GLY A 63 -2.41 -6.14 19.64
C GLY A 63 -2.16 -4.63 19.67
N GLN A 64 -2.82 -3.84 18.80
CA GLN A 64 -2.72 -2.39 18.80
C GLN A 64 -3.58 -1.75 19.89
N THR A 65 -3.19 -0.55 20.33
CA THR A 65 -3.99 0.23 21.29
C THR A 65 -5.29 0.70 20.65
N ARG A 66 -6.33 0.87 21.48
CA ARG A 66 -7.62 1.42 21.04
C ARG A 66 -7.45 2.76 20.32
N ASP A 67 -6.59 3.62 20.84
CA ASP A 67 -6.37 4.96 20.28
C ASP A 67 -5.79 4.90 18.86
N ARG A 68 -4.88 3.95 18.57
CA ARG A 68 -4.36 3.75 17.20
C ARG A 68 -5.46 3.29 16.24
N VAL A 69 -6.33 2.38 16.69
CA VAL A 69 -7.46 1.89 15.90
C VAL A 69 -8.47 3.02 15.61
N GLU A 70 -8.82 3.81 16.63
CA GLU A 70 -9.72 4.95 16.48
C GLU A 70 -9.14 6.06 15.59
N TYR A 71 -7.83 6.30 15.71
CA TYR A 71 -7.11 7.24 14.86
C TYR A 71 -7.19 6.83 13.39
N ALA A 72 -6.80 5.59 13.06
CA ALA A 72 -6.82 5.07 11.69
C ALA A 72 -8.24 5.12 11.08
N ALA A 73 -9.25 4.72 11.86
CA ALA A 73 -10.65 4.77 11.43
C ALA A 73 -11.14 6.21 11.16
N THR A 74 -10.71 7.17 11.98
CA THR A 74 -11.03 8.59 11.78
C THR A 74 -10.33 9.14 10.55
N ARG A 75 -9.05 8.81 10.37
CA ARG A 75 -8.24 9.29 9.27
C ARG A 75 -8.72 8.78 7.91
N ARG A 76 -9.06 7.49 7.82
CA ARG A 76 -9.68 6.90 6.63
C ARG A 76 -10.97 7.62 6.22
N ARG A 77 -11.82 7.98 7.20
CA ARG A 77 -13.07 8.72 6.94
C ARG A 77 -12.81 10.14 6.42
N GLN A 78 -11.85 10.84 7.01
CA GLN A 78 -11.46 12.20 6.57
C GLN A 78 -10.92 12.18 5.14
N LEU A 79 -10.05 11.24 4.82
CA LEU A 79 -9.44 11.12 3.50
C LEU A 79 -10.44 10.67 2.43
N GLY A 80 -11.39 9.80 2.78
CA GLY A 80 -12.48 9.42 1.89
C GLY A 80 -13.42 10.58 1.54
N GLN A 81 -13.63 11.52 2.46
CA GLN A 81 -14.43 12.71 2.16
C GLN A 81 -13.70 13.64 1.18
N THR A 82 -12.37 13.80 1.32
CA THR A 82 -11.60 14.69 0.45
C THR A 82 -11.35 14.10 -0.94
N SER A 83 -11.08 12.79 -1.05
CA SER A 83 -10.80 12.13 -2.33
C SER A 83 -11.96 12.17 -3.33
N ASN A 84 -13.20 12.07 -2.85
CA ASN A 84 -14.40 12.12 -3.70
C ASN A 84 -14.52 13.44 -4.49
N PHE A 85 -14.04 14.55 -3.94
CA PHE A 85 -14.05 15.85 -4.64
C PHE A 85 -12.97 15.91 -5.73
N ASP A 86 -11.75 15.46 -5.44
CA ASP A 86 -10.63 15.45 -6.39
C ASP A 86 -10.90 14.57 -7.63
N GLU A 87 -11.53 13.41 -7.48
CA GLU A 87 -11.90 12.53 -8.61
C GLU A 87 -12.98 13.16 -9.50
N SER A 88 -13.91 13.91 -8.90
CA SER A 88 -14.98 14.60 -9.62
C SER A 88 -14.41 15.73 -10.51
N GLU A 89 -13.41 16.46 -10.04
CA GLU A 89 -12.77 17.51 -10.84
C GLU A 89 -11.84 16.94 -11.93
N GLN A 90 -11.09 15.86 -11.62
CA GLN A 90 -10.25 15.18 -12.62
C GLN A 90 -11.07 14.53 -13.74
N SER A 91 -12.24 13.94 -13.44
CA SER A 91 -13.12 13.38 -14.46
C SER A 91 -13.66 14.46 -15.40
N LEU A 92 -14.13 15.59 -14.86
CA LEU A 92 -14.57 16.73 -15.67
C LEU A 92 -13.45 17.31 -16.55
N GLN A 93 -12.21 17.35 -16.05
CA GLN A 93 -11.05 17.81 -16.83
C GLN A 93 -10.63 16.82 -17.93
N ASN A 94 -10.72 15.51 -17.66
CA ASN A 94 -10.46 14.48 -18.67
C ASN A 94 -11.51 14.46 -19.78
N ASP A 95 -12.78 14.70 -19.45
CA ASP A 95 -13.86 14.84 -20.43
C ASP A 95 -13.67 16.10 -21.30
N ALA A 96 -13.17 17.20 -20.73
CA ALA A 96 -12.81 18.40 -21.49
C ALA A 96 -11.57 18.21 -22.39
N ALA A 97 -10.61 17.37 -21.97
CA ALA A 97 -9.42 17.03 -22.74
C ALA A 97 -9.69 15.97 -23.84
N ALA A 98 -10.82 15.27 -23.79
CA ALA A 98 -11.26 14.29 -24.78
C ALA A 98 -11.97 14.92 -26.00
N ALA A 99 -11.76 16.21 -26.27
CA ALA A 99 -12.06 16.76 -27.59
C ALA A 99 -11.13 16.09 -28.62
N PRO A 100 -11.64 15.48 -29.71
CA PRO A 100 -10.82 14.72 -30.63
C PRO A 100 -9.84 15.66 -31.34
N ALA A 101 -8.54 15.49 -31.06
CA ALA A 101 -7.50 16.03 -31.93
C ALA A 101 -7.69 15.40 -33.32
N PRO A 102 -7.65 16.19 -34.41
CA PRO A 102 -7.75 15.64 -35.75
C PRO A 102 -6.60 14.64 -35.97
N THR A 103 -6.99 13.42 -36.31
CA THR A 103 -6.08 12.31 -36.61
C THR A 103 -5.19 12.73 -37.79
N PRO A 104 -3.85 12.65 -37.71
CA PRO A 104 -3.04 12.86 -38.90
C PRO A 104 -3.36 11.75 -39.90
N GLU A 105 -3.83 12.16 -41.07
CA GLU A 105 -4.14 11.31 -42.22
C GLU A 105 -2.89 10.50 -42.60
N PRO A 106 -2.98 9.16 -42.77
CA PRO A 106 -1.85 8.36 -43.22
C PRO A 106 -1.63 8.60 -44.72
N THR A 107 -0.90 9.66 -45.07
CA THR A 107 -0.39 9.82 -46.43
C THR A 107 0.72 8.79 -46.65
N SER A 108 0.35 7.75 -47.38
CA SER A 108 1.23 6.70 -47.87
C SER A 108 2.31 7.31 -48.77
N ALA A 109 3.58 7.07 -48.45
CA ALA A 109 4.69 7.41 -49.33
C ALA A 109 4.69 6.49 -50.56
N PRO A 110 4.94 7.00 -51.78
CA PRO A 110 5.53 6.20 -52.83
C PRO A 110 7.06 6.29 -52.72
N GLU A 111 7.65 5.11 -52.60
CA GLU A 111 9.05 4.78 -52.81
C GLU A 111 9.51 5.18 -54.24
N SER A 112 10.83 5.34 -54.41
CA SER A 112 11.58 5.36 -55.67
C SER A 112 11.88 6.71 -56.32
N SER A 113 13.06 7.27 -55.98
CA SER A 113 14.10 7.57 -56.99
C SER A 113 15.39 8.04 -56.32
N LEU A 114 16.26 7.09 -55.95
CA LEU A 114 17.68 7.32 -55.76
C LEU A 114 18.44 6.48 -56.79
N GLN A 115 18.65 7.05 -57.98
CA GLN A 115 19.73 6.68 -58.91
C GLN A 115 20.33 8.02 -59.34
N ALA A 116 21.49 8.35 -58.75
CA ALA A 116 22.81 8.20 -59.36
C ALA A 116 23.14 9.42 -60.24
N GLU A 117 23.93 10.34 -59.69
CA GLU A 117 25.28 10.70 -60.18
C GLU A 117 26.05 11.44 -59.07
#